data_AF-A0AAU5XMK4-F1
#
_entry.id   AF-A0AAU5XMK4-F1
#
_cell.length_a   1.000
_cell.length_b   1.000
_cell.length_c   1.000
_cell.angle_alpha   90.00
_cell.angle_beta   90.00
_cell.angle_gamma   90.00
#
_symmetry.space_group_name_H-M   'P 1'
#
loop_
_entity.id
_entity.type
_entity.pdbx_description
1 polymer ?
#
loop_
_entity_poly.entity_id
_entity_poly.type
_entity_poly.pdbx_seq_one_letter_code
_entity_poly.pdbx_strand_id
1 'polypeptide(L)'
;MDDTRSRPPRRGATPESSGRAWPGGPVAPASPPTGHGASEDESVKVTIGTDGLVDTVAINPRALRKGAQALEELTREAVREAQRDWFGRLGEHDPAVASEDQLRAKLEEINAEYSLRMEEINRLIAGLMSSR
;
A
#
# COMPACT_ATOMS: atom_id res chain seq x y z
N MET A 1 50.06 25.59 -36.58
CA MET A 1 49.18 24.76 -37.42
C MET A 1 49.17 23.38 -36.77
N ASP A 2 48.63 23.22 -35.56
CA ASP A 2 47.21 23.24 -35.17
C ASP A 2 46.31 22.25 -35.91
N ASP A 3 45.44 21.63 -35.09
CA ASP A 3 44.23 20.87 -35.39
C ASP A 3 44.35 19.43 -35.93
N THR A 4 43.59 18.43 -35.46
CA THR A 4 42.60 18.35 -34.38
C THR A 4 42.36 16.88 -34.05
N ARG A 5 42.01 16.64 -32.78
CA ARG A 5 41.38 15.41 -32.31
C ARG A 5 40.06 15.20 -33.06
N SER A 6 39.78 14.00 -33.54
CA SER A 6 38.40 13.57 -33.85
C SER A 6 38.25 12.08 -33.64
N ARG A 7 37.99 11.75 -32.37
CA ARG A 7 37.45 10.47 -31.91
C ARG A 7 35.98 10.42 -32.39
N PRO A 8 35.55 9.42 -33.18
CA PRO A 8 34.13 9.29 -33.49
C PRO A 8 33.35 8.94 -32.22
N PRO A 9 32.16 9.53 -32.01
CA PRO A 9 31.37 9.35 -30.81
C PRO A 9 30.82 7.90 -30.73
N ARG A 10 31.00 7.27 -29.57
CA ARG A 10 30.24 6.07 -29.18
C ARG A 10 28.75 6.42 -29.25
N ARG A 11 28.06 5.86 -30.23
CA ARG A 11 26.60 5.93 -30.32
C ARG A 11 26.03 5.26 -29.07
N GLY A 12 25.12 5.99 -28.43
CA GLY A 12 24.56 5.69 -27.13
C GLY A 12 23.89 4.33 -27.05
N ALA A 13 23.89 3.82 -25.84
CA ALA A 13 23.00 2.77 -25.39
C ALA A 13 21.55 3.24 -25.50
N THR A 14 20.73 2.46 -26.18
CA THR A 14 19.33 2.23 -25.83
C THR A 14 19.07 0.74 -26.00
N PRO A 15 18.84 -0.03 -24.92
CA PRO A 15 18.11 -1.27 -25.06
C PRO A 15 16.65 -0.87 -25.31
N GLU A 16 16.29 -0.66 -26.57
CA GLU A 16 14.91 -0.79 -27.01
C GLU A 16 14.57 -2.28 -26.89
N SER A 17 14.27 -2.70 -25.67
CA SER A 17 13.50 -3.91 -25.39
C SER A 17 12.08 -3.64 -25.89
N SER A 18 11.92 -3.67 -27.22
CA SER A 18 10.63 -3.77 -27.87
C SER A 18 10.04 -5.12 -27.46
N GLY A 19 9.34 -5.13 -26.32
CA GLY A 19 8.38 -6.17 -26.00
C GLY A 19 7.42 -6.25 -27.18
N ARG A 20 7.57 -7.29 -27.99
CA ARG A 20 6.61 -7.66 -29.03
C ARG A 20 5.29 -7.98 -28.34
N ALA A 21 4.46 -6.96 -28.13
CA ALA A 21 3.06 -7.13 -27.82
C ALA A 21 2.40 -7.70 -29.08
N TRP A 22 1.95 -8.95 -28.99
CA TRP A 22 1.09 -9.56 -29.99
C TRP A 22 -0.27 -8.84 -29.97
N PRO A 23 -0.85 -8.45 -31.12
CA PRO A 23 -2.18 -7.87 -31.15
C PRO A 23 -3.22 -8.97 -30.89
N GLY A 24 -3.91 -8.89 -29.75
CA GLY A 24 -5.08 -9.73 -29.44
C GLY A 24 -4.91 -10.74 -28.29
N GLY A 25 -3.84 -10.71 -27.50
CA GLY A 25 -3.82 -11.41 -26.21
C GLY A 25 -4.74 -10.71 -25.21
N PRO A 26 -5.49 -11.42 -24.34
CA PRO A 26 -6.23 -10.78 -23.26
C PRO A 26 -5.23 -9.92 -22.48
N VAL A 27 -5.51 -8.62 -22.37
CA VAL A 27 -4.75 -7.72 -21.50
C VAL A 27 -4.82 -8.38 -20.14
N ALA A 28 -3.69 -8.92 -19.66
CA ALA A 28 -3.61 -9.40 -18.29
C ALA A 28 -4.17 -8.26 -17.43
N PRO A 29 -5.14 -8.53 -16.53
CA PRO A 29 -5.71 -7.46 -15.73
C PRO A 29 -4.54 -6.71 -15.11
N ALA A 30 -4.51 -5.39 -15.34
CA ALA A 30 -3.46 -4.54 -14.81
C ALA A 30 -3.30 -4.89 -13.33
N SER A 31 -2.05 -4.98 -12.87
CA SER A 31 -1.66 -5.38 -11.52
C SER A 31 -2.69 -4.92 -10.48
N PRO A 32 -3.03 -5.76 -9.48
CA PRO A 32 -4.15 -5.46 -8.58
C PRO A 32 -4.00 -4.05 -7.98
N PRO A 33 -5.11 -3.35 -7.71
CA PRO A 33 -5.05 -1.95 -7.34
C PRO A 33 -4.27 -1.79 -6.04
N THR A 34 -3.18 -1.02 -6.09
CA THR A 34 -2.48 -0.51 -4.90
C THR A 34 -3.08 0.84 -4.53
N GLY A 35 -3.24 1.08 -3.23
CA GLY A 35 -3.68 2.38 -2.71
C GLY A 35 -2.52 3.18 -2.16
N HIS A 36 -2.54 4.49 -2.35
CA HIS A 36 -1.52 5.39 -1.81
C HIS A 36 -2.18 6.51 -1.02
N GLY A 37 -1.60 6.86 0.11
CA GLY A 37 -2.05 7.96 0.95
C GLY A 37 -0.89 8.68 1.61
N ALA A 38 -1.09 9.97 1.90
CA ALA A 38 -0.10 10.78 2.58
C ALA A 38 -0.78 11.60 3.69
N SER A 39 0.01 12.05 4.67
CA SER A 39 -0.45 13.12 5.56
C SER A 39 -0.42 14.47 4.83
N GLU A 40 -1.16 15.46 5.34
CA GLU A 40 -1.26 16.80 4.72
C GLU A 40 0.11 17.44 4.42
N ASP A 41 1.09 17.17 5.28
CA ASP A 41 2.46 17.70 5.18
C ASP A 41 3.46 16.75 4.50
N GLU A 42 2.97 15.68 3.86
CA GLU A 42 3.75 14.59 3.25
C GLU A 42 4.76 13.91 4.18
N SER A 43 4.63 14.11 5.49
CA SER A 43 5.59 13.61 6.47
C SER A 43 5.39 12.14 6.81
N VAL A 44 4.20 11.59 6.55
CA VAL A 44 3.91 10.15 6.56
C VAL A 44 3.29 9.78 5.22
N LYS A 45 3.78 8.70 4.60
CA LYS A 45 3.24 8.12 3.36
C LYS A 45 2.95 6.65 3.59
N VAL A 46 1.79 6.19 3.15
CA VAL A 46 1.32 4.81 3.32
C VAL A 46 0.96 4.26 1.95
N THR A 47 1.39 3.04 1.69
CA THR A 47 0.99 2.26 0.51
C THR A 47 0.28 1.01 0.96
N ILE A 48 -0.91 0.80 0.42
CA ILE A 48 -1.71 -0.41 0.58
C ILE A 48 -1.43 -1.33 -0.61
N GLY A 49 -1.07 -2.56 -0.30
CA GLY A 49 -0.79 -3.62 -1.25
C GLY A 49 -2.03 -4.13 -1.96
N THR A 50 -1.80 -5.08 -2.83
CA THR A 50 -2.83 -5.72 -3.66
C THR A 50 -3.81 -6.58 -2.87
N ASP A 51 -3.44 -6.95 -1.65
CA ASP A 51 -4.21 -7.71 -0.67
C ASP A 51 -5.10 -6.83 0.23
N GLY A 52 -5.01 -5.50 0.10
CA GLY A 52 -5.69 -4.55 0.97
C GLY A 52 -5.02 -4.37 2.33
N LEU A 53 -3.82 -4.93 2.53
CA LEU A 53 -3.01 -4.71 3.72
C LEU A 53 -2.01 -3.57 3.49
N VAL A 54 -1.51 -2.99 4.58
CA VAL A 54 -0.45 -1.98 4.50
C VAL A 54 0.85 -2.68 4.10
N ASP A 55 1.36 -2.33 2.93
CA ASP A 55 2.61 -2.86 2.39
C ASP A 55 3.80 -2.03 2.89
N THR A 56 3.73 -0.71 2.71
CA THR A 56 4.83 0.19 3.04
C THR A 56 4.35 1.42 3.81
N VAL A 57 5.08 1.77 4.89
CA VAL A 57 4.92 3.04 5.61
C VAL A 57 6.24 3.78 5.60
N ALA A 58 6.27 4.95 4.97
CA ALA A 58 7.43 5.84 4.95
C ALA A 58 7.18 7.03 5.87
N ILE A 59 8.03 7.21 6.88
CA ILE A 59 7.94 8.31 7.83
C ILE A 59 9.16 9.20 7.66
N ASN A 60 8.94 10.50 7.45
CA ASN A 60 9.99 11.49 7.46
C ASN A 60 10.56 11.62 8.89
N PRO A 61 11.89 11.52 9.09
CA PRO A 61 12.50 11.65 10.41
C PRO A 61 12.15 12.96 11.15
N ARG A 62 11.75 14.00 10.42
CA ARG A 62 11.27 15.26 11.02
C ARG A 62 9.91 15.10 11.73
N ALA A 63 9.05 14.20 11.26
CA ALA A 63 7.75 13.91 11.88
C ALA A 63 7.93 13.29 13.27
N LEU A 64 8.96 12.47 13.47
CA LEU A 64 9.28 11.85 14.77
C LEU A 64 9.58 12.89 15.87
N ARG A 65 9.98 14.11 15.48
CA ARG A 65 10.25 15.21 16.41
C ARG A 65 8.99 15.93 16.89
N LYS A 66 7.83 15.71 16.25
CA LYS A 66 6.55 16.36 16.58
C LYS A 66 5.86 15.73 17.81
N GLY A 67 6.40 14.64 18.34
CA GLY A 67 5.83 13.89 19.46
C GLY A 67 4.86 12.80 19.01
N ALA A 68 4.64 11.81 19.88
CA ALA A 68 3.89 10.59 19.55
C ALA A 68 2.44 10.86 19.13
N GLN A 69 1.76 11.81 19.79
CA GLN A 69 0.36 12.13 19.50
C GLN A 69 0.19 12.79 18.13
N ALA A 70 1.12 13.66 17.71
CA ALA A 70 1.10 14.24 16.39
C ALA A 70 1.40 13.19 15.30
N LEU A 71 2.33 12.27 15.56
CA LEU A 71 2.65 11.19 14.64
C LEU A 71 1.47 10.22 14.46
N GLU A 72 0.72 9.94 15.53
CA GLU A 72 -0.48 9.13 15.49
C GLU A 72 -1.52 9.74 14.54
N GLU A 73 -1.79 11.05 14.66
CA GLU A 73 -2.78 11.72 13.81
C GLU A 73 -2.35 11.71 12.34
N LEU A 74 -1.08 12.04 12.06
CA LEU A 74 -0.52 12.04 10.70
C LEU A 74 -0.55 10.64 10.08
N THR A 75 -0.28 9.60 10.87
CA THR A 75 -0.34 8.22 10.40
C THR A 75 -1.78 7.80 10.13
N ARG A 76 -2.72 8.16 11.01
CA ARG A 76 -4.14 7.86 10.86
C ARG A 76 -4.70 8.52 9.59
N GLU A 77 -4.31 9.75 9.32
CA GLU A 77 -4.67 10.47 8.10
C GLU A 77 -4.14 9.76 6.85
N ALA A 78 -2.83 9.47 6.79
CA ALA A 78 -2.20 8.82 5.65
C ALA A 78 -2.80 7.42 5.36
N VAL A 79 -3.12 6.65 6.41
CA VAL A 79 -3.79 5.35 6.26
C VAL A 79 -5.20 5.52 5.70
N ARG A 80 -5.97 6.49 6.20
CA ARG A 80 -7.34 6.74 5.72
C ARG A 80 -7.34 7.16 4.25
N GLU A 81 -6.39 8.00 3.84
CA GLU A 81 -6.24 8.35 2.42
C GLU A 81 -5.87 7.14 1.57
N ALA A 82 -4.91 6.33 2.03
CA ALA A 82 -4.49 5.15 1.30
C ALA A 82 -5.63 4.15 1.11
N GLN A 83 -6.47 3.98 2.14
CA GLN A 83 -7.67 3.15 2.08
C GLN A 83 -8.69 3.72 1.09
N ARG A 84 -8.94 5.04 1.09
CA ARG A 84 -9.86 5.67 0.14
C ARG A 84 -9.39 5.52 -1.30
N ASP A 85 -8.10 5.72 -1.57
CA ASP A 85 -7.51 5.52 -2.90
C ASP A 85 -7.60 4.05 -3.32
N TRP A 86 -7.31 3.12 -2.39
CA TRP A 86 -7.45 1.69 -2.65
C TRP A 86 -8.89 1.30 -2.98
N PHE A 87 -9.89 1.73 -2.19
CA PHE A 87 -11.29 1.45 -2.44
C PHE A 87 -11.79 2.09 -3.74
N GLY A 88 -11.36 3.32 -4.04
CA GLY A 88 -11.68 3.99 -5.30
C GLY A 88 -11.19 3.20 -6.50
N ARG A 89 -9.91 2.79 -6.48
CA ARG A 89 -9.31 1.97 -7.53
C ARG A 89 -9.92 0.57 -7.62
N LEU A 90 -10.30 -0.02 -6.48
CA LEU A 90 -10.99 -1.31 -6.45
C LEU A 90 -12.37 -1.23 -7.12
N GLY A 91 -13.13 -0.16 -6.89
CA GLY A 91 -14.41 0.08 -7.56
C GLY A 91 -14.28 0.35 -9.06
N GLU A 92 -13.16 0.92 -9.51
CA GLU A 92 -12.85 1.13 -10.93
C GLU A 92 -12.36 -0.16 -11.62
N HIS A 93 -11.60 -1.00 -10.91
CA HIS A 93 -11.01 -2.23 -11.46
C HIS A 93 -11.92 -3.45 -11.39
N ASP A 94 -12.84 -3.49 -10.42
CA ASP A 94 -13.78 -4.58 -10.25
C ASP A 94 -15.17 -4.06 -9.83
N PRO A 95 -16.07 -3.77 -10.79
CA PRO A 95 -17.43 -3.35 -10.46
C PRO A 95 -18.23 -4.43 -9.70
N ALA A 96 -17.71 -5.67 -9.56
CA ALA A 96 -18.36 -6.71 -8.76
C ALA A 96 -18.10 -6.57 -7.24
N VAL A 97 -17.04 -5.87 -6.82
CA VAL A 97 -16.73 -5.60 -5.39
C VAL A 97 -17.61 -4.49 -4.81
N ALA A 98 -18.40 -3.80 -5.65
CA ALA A 98 -19.45 -2.88 -5.24
C ALA A 98 -20.74 -3.59 -4.75
N SER A 99 -20.71 -4.90 -4.52
CA SER A 99 -21.82 -5.60 -3.87
C SER A 99 -21.69 -5.47 -2.35
N GLU A 100 -22.59 -4.70 -1.75
CA GLU A 100 -22.73 -4.47 -0.30
C GLU A 100 -22.67 -5.77 0.53
N ASP A 101 -23.08 -6.88 -0.08
CA ASP A 101 -23.02 -8.23 0.50
C ASP A 101 -21.60 -8.78 0.68
N GLN A 102 -20.65 -8.49 -0.23
CA GLN A 102 -19.25 -8.92 -0.07
C GLN A 102 -18.53 -8.10 1.02
N LEU A 103 -18.88 -6.82 1.15
CA LEU A 103 -18.36 -5.97 2.21
C LEU A 103 -18.90 -6.42 3.59
N ARG A 104 -20.19 -6.82 3.65
CA ARG A 104 -20.77 -7.45 4.84
C ARG A 104 -20.10 -8.76 5.19
N ALA A 105 -19.87 -9.64 4.22
CA ALA A 105 -19.19 -10.91 4.46
C ALA A 105 -17.77 -10.71 5.02
N LYS A 106 -17.00 -9.77 4.46
CA LYS A 106 -15.67 -9.41 5.01
C LYS A 106 -15.75 -8.81 6.40
N LEU A 107 -16.76 -7.99 6.71
CA LEU A 107 -16.95 -7.42 8.04
C LEU A 107 -17.36 -8.48 9.08
N GLU A 108 -18.14 -9.47 8.69
CA GLU A 108 -18.48 -10.62 9.54
C GLU A 108 -17.25 -11.50 9.80
N GLU A 109 -16.44 -11.75 8.78
CA GLU A 109 -15.19 -12.51 8.89
C GLU A 109 -14.20 -11.81 9.84
N ILE A 110 -14.02 -10.50 9.69
CA ILE A 110 -13.16 -9.71 10.58
C ILE A 110 -13.70 -9.73 12.03
N ASN A 111 -15.00 -9.57 12.24
CA ASN A 111 -15.60 -9.63 13.59
C ASN A 111 -15.44 -11.02 14.25
N ALA A 112 -15.51 -12.10 13.47
CA ALA A 112 -15.27 -13.45 13.97
C ALA A 112 -13.81 -13.62 14.42
N GLU A 113 -12.85 -13.09 13.66
CA GLU A 113 -11.43 -13.14 14.00
C GLU A 113 -11.09 -12.32 15.25
N TYR A 114 -11.68 -11.12 15.40
CA TYR A 114 -11.49 -10.29 16.60
C TYR A 114 -12.02 -10.96 17.88
N SER A 115 -13.12 -11.73 17.78
CA SER A 115 -13.70 -12.42 18.94
C SER A 115 -12.78 -13.53 19.44
N LEU A 116 -12.21 -14.34 18.53
CA LEU A 116 -11.23 -15.38 18.86
C LEU A 116 -9.97 -14.77 19.49
N ARG A 117 -9.50 -13.66 18.95
CA ARG A 117 -8.29 -12.99 19.46
C ARG A 117 -8.50 -12.39 20.85
N MET A 118 -9.69 -11.87 21.15
CA MET A 118 -10.02 -11.37 22.49
C MET A 118 -10.18 -12.49 23.52
N GLU A 119 -10.70 -13.65 23.14
CA GLU A 119 -10.73 -14.83 24.03
C GLU A 119 -9.31 -15.32 24.36
N GLU A 120 -8.40 -15.30 23.39
CA GLU A 120 -7.01 -15.70 23.57
C GLU A 120 -6.25 -14.71 24.48
N ILE A 121 -6.48 -13.40 24.31
CA ILE A 121 -5.94 -12.36 25.19
C ILE A 121 -6.48 -12.50 26.62
N ASN A 122 -7.79 -12.72 26.79
CA ASN A 122 -8.39 -12.93 28.11
C ASN A 122 -7.83 -14.18 28.80
N ARG A 123 -7.59 -15.25 28.04
CA ARG A 123 -6.97 -16.48 28.56
C ARG A 123 -5.52 -16.25 29.01
N LEU A 124 -4.75 -15.44 28.28
CA LEU A 124 -3.40 -15.06 28.67
C LEU A 124 -3.37 -14.18 29.92
N ILE A 125 -4.29 -13.21 30.03
CA ILE A 125 -4.42 -12.34 31.22
C ILE A 125 -4.84 -13.15 32.45
N ALA A 126 -5.79 -14.08 32.31
CA ALA A 126 -6.21 -14.98 33.38
C ALA A 126 -5.05 -15.90 33.83
N GLY A 127 -4.24 -16.41 32.90
CA GLY A 127 -3.03 -17.18 33.20
C GLY A 127 -1.96 -16.37 33.95
N LEU A 128 -1.80 -15.10 33.59
CA LEU A 128 -0.87 -14.18 34.25
C LEU A 128 -1.32 -13.81 35.68
N MET A 129 -2.63 -13.70 35.91
CA MET A 129 -3.20 -13.41 37.24
C MET A 129 -3.22 -14.64 38.17
N SER A 130 -3.32 -15.86 37.63
CA SER A 130 -3.32 -17.10 38.43
C SER A 130 -1.93 -17.60 38.81
N SER A 131 -0.86 -16.95 38.32
CA SER A 131 0.56 -17.30 38.61
C SER A 131 1.23 -16.37 39.62
N ARG A 132 0.44 -15.67 40.44
CA ARG A 132 0.86 -14.91 41.63
C ARG A 132 0.22 -15.48 42.88
#